data_AF-A0A349XNW4-F1
#
_entry.id   AF-A0A349XNW4-F1
#
_cell.length_a   1.000
_cell.length_b   1.000
_cell.length_c   1.000
_cell.angle_alpha   90.00
_cell.angle_beta   90.00
_cell.angle_gamma   90.00
#
_symmetry.space_group_name_H-M   'P 1'
#
loop_
_entity.id
_entity.type
_entity.pdbx_description
1 polymer ?
#
loop_
_entity_poly.entity_id
_entity_poly.type
_entity_poly.pdbx_seq_one_letter_code
_entity_poly.pdbx_strand_id
1 'polypeptide(L)'
;MDDTSARRRLNLWASAPDRHSLLEDAQGVLAGSMLVSLGVTLFSAAGLLTGGTVGLAFLVHYGTDLSFGTVFFLVNLPFYYLAFRRLGLAFTVKTFCAIALTALLSEYMPGFFAFQSINPVAAALFGGLTVAAGMLALFRHRTSLG
;
A
#
# COMPACT_ATOMS: atom_id res chain seq x y z
N MET A 1 23.32 -34.41 22.74
CA MET A 1 23.09 -33.70 21.45
C MET A 1 22.74 -32.27 21.82
N ASP A 2 23.63 -31.33 21.51
CA ASP A 2 23.76 -30.04 22.20
C ASP A 2 22.83 -28.93 21.63
N ASP A 3 21.86 -28.46 22.43
CA ASP A 3 20.80 -27.47 22.13
C ASP A 3 21.35 -26.11 21.64
N THR A 4 22.60 -25.81 22.00
CA THR A 4 23.36 -24.60 21.64
C THR A 4 23.64 -24.48 20.14
N SER A 5 23.80 -25.61 19.44
CA SER A 5 24.06 -25.64 18.00
C SER A 5 22.82 -25.32 17.15
N ALA A 6 21.64 -25.71 17.62
CA ALA A 6 20.36 -25.47 16.96
C ALA A 6 19.95 -23.99 17.04
N ARG A 7 20.13 -23.36 18.21
CA ARG A 7 19.85 -21.91 18.41
C ARG A 7 20.74 -21.00 17.55
N ARG A 8 21.99 -21.40 17.30
CA ARG A 8 22.93 -20.62 16.48
C ARG A 8 22.54 -20.59 14.99
N ARG A 9 21.93 -21.67 14.47
CA ARG A 9 21.45 -21.75 13.09
C ARG A 9 20.22 -20.88 12.84
N LEU A 10 19.36 -20.71 13.84
CA LEU A 10 18.14 -19.90 13.75
C LEU A 10 18.43 -18.39 13.67
N ASN A 11 19.53 -17.93 14.28
CA ASN A 11 19.91 -16.51 14.26
C ASN A 11 20.70 -16.08 13.00
N LEU A 12 21.03 -16.99 12.09
CA LEU A 12 21.73 -16.63 10.83
C LEU A 12 20.85 -15.86 9.85
N TRP A 13 19.52 -15.98 9.97
CA TRP A 13 18.56 -15.30 9.10
C TRP A 13 17.93 -14.05 9.74
N ALA A 14 18.32 -13.72 10.98
CA ALA A 14 17.83 -12.53 11.65
C ALA A 14 18.66 -11.31 11.22
N SER A 15 18.19 -10.60 10.19
CA SER A 15 18.69 -9.25 9.90
C SER A 15 18.23 -8.30 11.01
N ALA A 16 19.15 -7.49 11.55
CA ALA A 16 18.81 -6.45 12.52
C ALA A 16 17.79 -5.47 11.88
N PRO A 17 16.83 -4.92 12.63
CA PRO A 17 15.94 -3.89 12.11
C PRO A 17 16.77 -2.63 11.78
N ASP A 18 17.03 -2.42 10.48
CA ASP A 18 17.77 -1.26 10.01
C ASP A 18 17.03 0.03 10.36
N ARG A 19 17.78 0.99 10.91
CA ARG A 19 17.28 2.35 11.09
C ARG A 19 17.35 3.05 9.75
N HIS A 20 16.20 3.25 9.12
CA HIS A 20 16.14 3.99 7.87
C HIS A 20 16.44 5.48 8.06
N SER A 21 17.19 6.05 7.13
CA SER A 21 17.31 7.50 7.02
C SER A 21 16.01 8.12 6.49
N LEU A 22 15.84 9.43 6.65
CA LEU A 22 14.66 10.13 6.12
C LEU A 22 14.55 10.02 4.59
N LEU A 23 15.68 9.94 3.87
CA LEU A 23 15.67 9.77 2.42
C LEU A 23 15.25 8.36 2.01
N GLU A 24 15.72 7.34 2.74
CA GLU A 24 15.32 5.96 2.52
C GLU A 24 13.82 5.77 2.81
N ASP A 25 13.31 6.41 3.86
CA ASP A 25 11.87 6.44 4.15
C ASP A 25 11.08 7.12 3.02
N ALA A 26 11.53 8.27 2.52
CA ALA A 26 10.86 8.95 1.42
C ALA A 26 10.84 8.10 0.15
N GLN A 27 11.96 7.47 -0.19
CA GLN A 27 12.07 6.57 -1.34
C GLN A 27 11.19 5.33 -1.18
N GLY A 28 11.18 4.73 0.01
CA GLY A 28 10.37 3.56 0.33
C GLY A 28 8.87 3.85 0.28
N VAL A 29 8.45 5.01 0.81
CA VAL A 29 7.06 5.47 0.72
C VAL A 29 6.67 5.73 -0.73
N LEU A 30 7.52 6.42 -1.50
CA LEU A 30 7.27 6.68 -2.92
C LEU A 30 7.14 5.39 -3.72
N ALA A 31 8.12 4.49 -3.62
CA ALA A 31 8.12 3.23 -4.34
C ALA A 31 6.95 2.33 -3.92
N GLY A 32 6.66 2.25 -2.61
CA GLY A 32 5.52 1.52 -2.09
C GLY A 32 4.19 2.04 -2.62
N SER A 33 3.99 3.36 -2.59
CA SER A 33 2.78 4.01 -3.12
C SER A 33 2.63 3.81 -4.63
N MET A 34 3.72 3.88 -5.40
CA MET A 34 3.70 3.60 -6.84
C MET A 34 3.27 2.16 -7.14
N LEU A 35 3.84 1.18 -6.43
CA LEU A 35 3.45 -0.23 -6.58
C LEU A 35 1.98 -0.45 -6.22
N VAL A 36 1.52 0.07 -5.07
CA VAL A 36 0.10 -0.05 -4.70
C VAL A 36 -0.80 0.61 -5.73
N SER A 37 -0.48 1.82 -6.18
CA SER A 37 -1.29 2.53 -7.17
C SER A 37 -1.40 1.77 -8.50
N LEU A 38 -0.32 1.14 -8.96
CA LEU A 38 -0.33 0.32 -10.17
C LEU A 38 -1.23 -0.92 -10.00
N GLY A 39 -1.10 -1.64 -8.88
CA GLY A 39 -1.94 -2.82 -8.64
C GLY A 39 -3.42 -2.48 -8.48
N VAL A 40 -3.73 -1.35 -7.82
CA VAL A 40 -5.08 -0.78 -7.76
C VAL A 40 -5.61 -0.46 -9.16
N THR A 41 -4.80 0.14 -10.04
CA THR A 41 -5.24 0.42 -11.41
C THR A 41 -5.53 -0.86 -12.20
N LEU A 42 -4.74 -1.92 -12.02
CA LEU A 42 -5.03 -3.22 -12.63
C LEU A 42 -6.36 -3.81 -12.14
N PHE A 43 -6.64 -3.70 -10.84
CA PHE A 43 -7.93 -4.11 -10.28
C PHE A 43 -9.08 -3.28 -10.83
N SER A 44 -8.93 -1.96 -10.87
CA SER A 44 -9.93 -1.04 -11.43
C SER A 44 -10.24 -1.36 -12.88
N ALA A 45 -9.21 -1.62 -13.70
CA ALA A 45 -9.36 -1.95 -15.12
C ALA A 45 -10.07 -3.30 -15.34
N ALA A 46 -10.05 -4.20 -14.35
CA ALA A 46 -10.73 -5.49 -14.37
C ALA A 46 -12.06 -5.51 -13.60
N GLY A 47 -12.49 -4.37 -13.02
CA GLY A 47 -13.69 -4.30 -12.17
C GLY A 47 -13.59 -5.11 -10.88
N LEU A 48 -12.36 -5.37 -10.40
CA LEU A 48 -12.10 -6.16 -9.20
C LEU A 48 -12.12 -5.28 -7.94
N LEU A 49 -12.36 -5.91 -6.79
CA LEU A 49 -12.23 -5.30 -5.47
C LEU A 49 -11.14 -5.98 -4.67
N THR A 50 -10.52 -5.20 -3.78
CA THR A 50 -9.59 -5.69 -2.76
C THR A 50 -10.29 -5.76 -1.40
N GLY A 51 -9.58 -6.23 -0.37
CA GLY A 51 -10.00 -6.09 1.02
C GLY A 51 -9.57 -4.76 1.65
N GLY A 52 -10.04 -4.49 2.87
CA GLY A 52 -9.62 -3.34 3.68
C GLY A 52 -10.12 -1.99 3.16
N THR A 53 -9.39 -0.92 3.47
CA THR A 53 -9.75 0.47 3.10
C THR A 53 -9.74 0.71 1.60
N VAL A 54 -8.78 0.11 0.88
CA VAL A 54 -8.71 0.13 -0.59
C VAL A 54 -9.97 -0.50 -1.20
N GLY A 55 -10.41 -1.64 -0.65
CA GLY A 55 -11.64 -2.33 -1.07
C GLY A 55 -12.91 -1.50 -0.83
N LEU A 56 -12.99 -0.88 0.34
CA LEU A 56 -14.09 0.02 0.67
C LEU A 56 -14.11 1.23 -0.27
N ALA A 57 -12.93 1.75 -0.65
CA ALA A 57 -12.83 2.82 -1.63
C ALA A 57 -13.30 2.38 -3.02
N PHE A 58 -12.97 1.17 -3.46
CA PHE A 58 -13.53 0.61 -4.70
C PHE A 58 -15.05 0.48 -4.66
N LEU A 59 -15.60 -0.01 -3.55
CA LEU A 59 -17.04 -0.20 -3.40
C LEU A 59 -17.80 1.13 -3.56
N VAL A 60 -17.30 2.19 -2.93
CA VAL A 60 -17.88 3.52 -3.04
C VAL A 60 -17.64 4.09 -4.44
N HIS A 61 -16.44 3.97 -5.01
CA HIS A 61 -16.13 4.43 -6.37
C HIS A 61 -17.07 3.80 -7.42
N TYR A 62 -17.24 2.47 -7.39
CA TYR A 62 -18.13 1.75 -8.30
C TYR A 62 -19.62 2.07 -8.08
N GLY A 63 -19.99 2.56 -6.89
CA GLY A 63 -21.37 2.91 -6.55
C GLY A 63 -21.72 4.40 -6.69
N THR A 64 -20.75 5.31 -6.84
CA THR A 64 -21.00 6.76 -6.70
C THR A 64 -20.43 7.64 -7.81
N ASP A 65 -19.86 7.10 -8.88
CA ASP A 65 -19.16 7.85 -9.96
C ASP A 65 -18.06 8.81 -9.49
N LEU A 66 -17.79 8.90 -8.18
CA LEU A 66 -16.72 9.67 -7.58
C LEU A 66 -15.38 9.02 -7.93
N SER A 67 -14.34 9.82 -8.10
CA SER A 67 -13.04 9.27 -8.43
C SER A 67 -12.43 8.44 -7.30
N PHE A 68 -11.76 7.34 -7.67
CA PHE A 68 -11.19 6.41 -6.71
C PHE A 68 -10.21 7.09 -5.74
N GLY A 69 -9.34 7.98 -6.23
CA GLY A 69 -8.35 8.66 -5.39
C GLY A 69 -9.00 9.50 -4.30
N THR A 70 -10.05 10.24 -4.66
CA THR A 70 -10.82 11.06 -3.72
C THR A 70 -11.48 10.21 -2.65
N VAL A 71 -12.17 9.15 -3.05
CA VAL A 71 -12.84 8.23 -2.14
C VAL A 71 -11.83 7.55 -1.21
N PHE A 72 -10.71 7.06 -1.75
CA PHE A 72 -9.67 6.39 -0.97
C PHE A 72 -9.08 7.30 0.10
N PHE A 73 -8.84 8.56 -0.22
CA PHE A 73 -8.36 9.54 0.75
C PHE A 73 -9.39 9.81 1.86
N LEU A 74 -10.67 9.99 1.50
CA LEU A 74 -11.74 10.25 2.45
C LEU A 74 -12.04 9.08 3.39
N VAL A 75 -12.07 7.85 2.85
CA VAL A 75 -12.26 6.61 3.62
C VAL A 75 -11.15 6.43 4.67
N ASN A 76 -9.97 6.98 4.43
CA ASN A 76 -8.83 6.91 5.34
C ASN A 76 -8.81 7.96 6.45
N LEU A 77 -9.66 9.00 6.39
CA LEU A 77 -9.77 10.03 7.43
C LEU A 77 -9.90 9.49 8.87
N PRO A 78 -10.80 8.51 9.17
CA PRO A 78 -10.89 7.95 10.53
C PRO A 78 -9.59 7.23 10.95
N PHE A 79 -8.86 6.64 10.01
CA PHE A 79 -7.60 5.95 10.29
C PHE A 79 -6.46 6.94 10.56
N TYR A 80 -6.44 8.12 9.95
CA TYR A 80 -5.49 9.18 10.33
C TYR A 80 -5.68 9.61 11.78
N TYR A 81 -6.93 9.78 12.20
CA TYR A 81 -7.24 10.13 13.58
C TYR A 81 -6.80 9.04 14.57
N LEU A 82 -7.04 7.76 14.24
CA LEU A 82 -6.60 6.64 15.06
C LEU A 82 -5.07 6.50 15.10
N ALA A 83 -4.40 6.66 13.95
CA ALA A 83 -2.95 6.64 13.84
C ALA A 83 -2.32 7.73 14.71
N PHE A 84 -2.87 8.95 14.67
CA PHE A 84 -2.41 10.06 15.50
C PHE A 84 -2.53 9.76 16.99
N ARG A 85 -3.68 9.20 17.41
CA ARG A 85 -3.98 8.92 18.82
C ARG A 85 -3.21 7.73 19.38
N ARG A 86 -2.91 6.71 18.58
CA ARG A 86 -2.35 5.43 19.07
C ARG A 86 -0.90 5.17 18.68
N LEU A 87 -0.44 5.67 17.54
CA LEU A 87 0.88 5.34 16.96
C LEU A 87 1.84 6.55 16.93
N GLY A 88 1.29 7.76 17.09
CA GLY A 88 2.05 9.00 17.20
C GLY A 88 2.23 9.74 15.88
N LEU A 89 2.76 10.96 15.98
CA LEU A 89 2.80 11.93 14.89
C LEU A 89 3.69 11.47 13.71
N ALA A 90 4.85 10.88 13.99
CA ALA A 90 5.77 10.44 12.94
C ALA A 90 5.15 9.36 12.02
N PHE A 91 4.49 8.35 12.61
CA PHE A 91 3.77 7.32 11.85
C PHE A 91 2.59 7.91 11.05
N THR A 92 1.88 8.85 11.68
CA THR A 92 0.71 9.51 11.07
C THR A 92 1.09 10.31 9.83
N VAL A 93 2.15 11.12 9.91
CA VAL A 93 2.62 11.92 8.77
C VAL A 93 3.05 11.01 7.62
N LYS A 94 3.81 9.94 7.90
CA LYS A 94 4.21 8.97 6.86
C LYS A 94 3.00 8.29 6.21
N THR A 95 2.04 7.85 7.01
CA THR A 95 0.80 7.18 6.55
C THR A 95 -0.07 8.14 5.74
N PHE A 96 -0.19 9.39 6.18
CA PHE A 96 -0.85 10.44 5.43
C PHE A 96 -0.19 10.65 4.06
N CYS A 97 1.13 10.81 4.02
CA CYS A 97 1.88 10.97 2.77
C CYS A 97 1.70 9.76 1.84
N ALA A 98 1.76 8.53 2.36
CA ALA A 98 1.57 7.34 1.55
C ALA A 98 0.16 7.24 0.96
N ILE A 99 -0.87 7.50 1.75
CA ILE A 99 -2.27 7.46 1.28
C ILE A 99 -2.53 8.59 0.28
N ALA A 100 -2.07 9.82 0.57
CA ALA A 100 -2.22 10.95 -0.34
C ALA A 100 -1.51 10.69 -1.67
N LEU A 101 -0.29 10.15 -1.62
CA LEU A 101 0.49 9.83 -2.80
C LEU A 101 -0.15 8.70 -3.61
N THR A 102 -0.60 7.61 -2.97
CA THR A 102 -1.33 6.54 -3.65
C THR A 102 -2.63 7.04 -4.26
N ALA A 103 -3.39 7.89 -3.56
CA ALA A 103 -4.61 8.50 -4.08
C ALA A 103 -4.33 9.33 -5.34
N LEU A 104 -3.34 10.22 -5.29
CA LEU A 104 -2.95 11.06 -6.43
C LEU A 104 -2.44 10.21 -7.60
N LEU A 105 -1.55 9.25 -7.34
CA LEU A 105 -1.01 8.39 -8.39
C LEU A 105 -2.12 7.56 -9.05
N SER A 106 -3.04 6.99 -8.29
CA SER A 106 -4.17 6.22 -8.83
C SER A 106 -5.15 7.09 -9.63
N GLU A 107 -5.33 8.36 -9.25
CA GLU A 107 -6.17 9.32 -9.98
C GLU A 107 -5.58 9.65 -11.37
N TYR A 108 -4.27 9.88 -11.44
CA TYR A 108 -3.59 10.23 -12.69
C TYR A 108 -3.15 9.00 -13.51
N MET A 109 -3.21 7.79 -12.94
CA MET A 109 -2.77 6.57 -13.60
C MET A 109 -3.41 6.32 -14.98
N PRO A 110 -4.72 6.59 -15.20
CA PRO A 110 -5.33 6.43 -16.52
C PRO A 110 -4.68 7.28 -17.63
N GLY A 111 -4.02 8.40 -17.27
CA GLY A 111 -3.24 9.21 -18.20
C GLY A 111 -1.90 8.58 -18.62
N PHE A 112 -1.35 7.68 -17.81
CA PHE A 112 -0.11 6.96 -18.10
C PHE A 112 -0.36 5.57 -18.70
N PHE A 113 -1.42 4.89 -18.26
CA PHE A 113 -1.77 3.54 -18.68
C PHE A 113 -3.23 3.48 -19.12
N ALA A 114 -3.44 3.31 -20.42
CA ALA A 114 -4.75 3.06 -21.00
C ALA A 114 -4.91 1.57 -21.32
N PHE A 115 -5.81 0.89 -20.63
CA PHE A 115 -6.13 -0.52 -20.87
C PHE A 115 -7.38 -0.61 -21.75
N GLN A 116 -7.26 -1.17 -22.96
CA GLN A 116 -8.44 -1.45 -23.79
C GLN A 116 -9.22 -2.66 -23.25
N SER A 117 -8.49 -3.67 -22.80
CA SER A 117 -9.03 -4.85 -22.13
C SER A 117 -7.93 -5.51 -21.32
N ILE A 118 -8.25 -6.01 -20.12
CA ILE A 118 -7.34 -6.81 -19.31
C ILE A 118 -8.04 -8.09 -18.89
N ASN A 119 -7.33 -9.22 -18.93
CA ASN A 119 -7.86 -10.48 -18.42
C ASN A 119 -8.02 -10.39 -16.88
N PRO A 120 -9.20 -10.64 -16.31
CA PRO A 120 -9.41 -10.50 -14.86
C PRO A 120 -8.52 -11.39 -13.99
N VAL A 121 -8.16 -12.59 -14.47
CA VAL A 121 -7.25 -13.49 -13.73
C VAL A 121 -5.84 -12.91 -13.70
N ALA A 122 -5.36 -12.37 -14.82
CA ALA A 122 -4.07 -11.70 -14.86
C ALA A 122 -4.07 -10.44 -13.97
N ALA A 123 -5.12 -9.62 -14.04
CA ALA A 123 -5.28 -8.46 -13.16
C ALA A 123 -5.29 -8.84 -11.68
N ALA A 124 -5.98 -9.92 -11.32
CA ALA A 124 -6.03 -10.45 -9.96
C ALA A 124 -4.64 -10.85 -9.45
N LEU A 125 -3.90 -11.64 -10.24
CA LEU A 125 -2.58 -12.17 -9.86
C LEU A 125 -1.51 -11.07 -9.82
N PHE A 126 -1.37 -10.32 -10.92
CA PHE A 126 -0.35 -9.27 -11.01
C PHE A 126 -0.70 -8.08 -10.13
N GLY A 127 -1.94 -7.59 -10.16
CA GLY A 127 -2.39 -6.50 -9.30
C GLY A 127 -2.27 -6.84 -7.82
N GLY A 128 -2.63 -8.07 -7.43
CA GLY A 128 -2.47 -8.55 -6.06
C GLY A 128 -1.02 -8.64 -5.62
N LEU A 129 -0.14 -9.17 -6.48
CA LEU A 129 1.29 -9.23 -6.19
C LEU A 129 1.90 -7.84 -6.06
N THR A 130 1.55 -6.89 -6.95
CA THR A 130 2.07 -5.53 -6.92
C THR A 130 1.59 -4.77 -5.67
N VAL A 131 0.30 -4.89 -5.32
CA VAL A 131 -0.24 -4.30 -4.08
C VAL A 131 0.43 -4.92 -2.85
N ALA A 132 0.59 -6.25 -2.81
CA ALA A 132 1.27 -6.90 -1.70
C ALA A 132 2.73 -6.42 -1.56
N ALA A 133 3.49 -6.38 -2.66
CA ALA A 133 4.86 -5.88 -2.65
C ALA A 133 4.95 -4.42 -2.18
N GLY A 134 4.05 -3.56 -2.66
CA GLY A 134 3.95 -2.17 -2.23
C GLY A 134 3.62 -2.04 -0.74
N MET A 135 2.67 -2.83 -0.22
CA MET A 135 2.34 -2.87 1.20
C MET A 135 3.52 -3.35 2.05
N LEU A 136 4.27 -4.36 1.62
CA LEU A 136 5.48 -4.79 2.31
C LEU A 136 6.51 -3.66 2.39
N ALA A 137 6.72 -2.91 1.30
CA ALA A 137 7.62 -1.76 1.31
C ALA A 137 7.16 -0.69 2.31
N LEU A 138 5.89 -0.31 2.28
CA LEU A 138 5.33 0.69 3.22
C LEU A 138 5.47 0.26 4.68
N PHE A 139 5.16 -1.01 5.00
CA PHE A 139 5.29 -1.53 6.35
C PHE A 139 6.74 -1.57 6.85
N ARG A 140 7.71 -1.88 5.98
CA ARG A 140 9.15 -1.81 6.33
C ARG A 140 9.57 -0.40 6.76
N HIS A 141 8.98 0.63 6.15
CA HIS A 141 9.22 2.04 6.49
C HIS A 141 8.28 2.59 7.57
N ARG A 142 7.57 1.71 8.30
CA ARG A 142 6.61 2.05 9.37
C ARG A 142 5.50 2.98 8.89
N THR A 143 4.89 2.59 7.77
CA THR A 143 3.82 3.32 7.11
C THR A 143 2.66 2.37 6.82
N SER A 144 1.42 2.85 6.81
CA SER A 144 0.22 2.06 6.44
C SER A 144 -0.60 2.76 5.36
N LEU A 145 -1.68 2.12 4.92
CA LEU A 145 -2.70 2.65 4.00
C LEU A 145 -4.13 2.57 4.57
N GLY A 146 -4.24 2.55 5.91
CA GLY A 146 -5.49 2.40 6.65
C GLY A 146 -5.49 1.17 7.52
#